data_AF-A0A8T4Q1C8-F1
#
_entry.id   AF-A0A8T4Q1C8-F1
#
_cell.length_a   1.000
_cell.length_b   1.000
_cell.length_c   1.000
_cell.angle_alpha   90.00
_cell.angle_beta   90.00
_cell.angle_gamma   90.00
#
_symmetry.space_group_name_H-M   'P 1'
#
loop_
_entity.id
_entity.type
_entity.pdbx_description
1 polymer ?
#
loop_
_entity_poly.entity_id
_entity_poly.type
_entity_poly.pdbx_seq_one_letter_code
_entity_poly.pdbx_strand_id
1 'polypeptide(L)'
;CGVGIILGAGIYVLIGIAAGYAGNAVWISFLFAAVLAALTGLGYAELSSIFKTDAGEYDYTKSAFNHKLALIIGLLVIFTGIATSAAVALGFGGYVNALTSIPIIMAALALILLMSFVNFYGIKESSMLNMIFTFFEVAGLLIIIFIGIKHIG
;
A
#
# COMPACT_ATOMS: atom_id res chain seq x y z
N CYS A 1 -0.16 -11.72 -1.13
CA CYS A 1 0.76 -10.55 -1.11
C CYS A 1 0.00 -9.24 -0.91
N GLY A 2 -0.75 -9.07 0.19
CA GLY A 2 -1.42 -7.78 0.49
C GLY A 2 -0.81 -7.06 1.69
N VAL A 3 -0.39 -7.82 2.71
CA VAL A 3 0.03 -7.30 4.01
C VAL A 3 1.26 -6.37 3.91
N GLY A 4 2.31 -6.77 3.19
CA GLY A 4 3.52 -5.93 3.04
C GLY A 4 3.29 -4.61 2.29
N ILE A 5 2.37 -4.58 1.32
CA ILE A 5 2.04 -3.34 0.59
C ILE A 5 1.28 -2.37 1.51
N ILE A 6 0.37 -2.89 2.33
CA ILE A 6 -0.44 -2.11 3.27
C ILE A 6 0.42 -1.58 4.43
N LEU A 7 1.32 -2.41 4.96
CA LEU A 7 2.20 -2.03 6.06
C LEU A 7 3.29 -1.04 5.61
N GLY A 8 4.09 -1.36 4.61
CA GLY A 8 5.32 -0.62 4.29
C GLY A 8 5.15 0.87 3.97
N ALA A 9 4.37 1.22 2.95
CA ALA A 9 4.24 2.62 2.57
C ALA A 9 3.18 3.36 3.41
N GLY A 10 2.07 2.69 3.73
CA GLY A 10 0.94 3.30 4.41
C GLY A 10 1.25 3.64 5.87
N ILE A 11 1.84 2.72 6.64
CA ILE A 11 1.99 2.95 8.07
C ILE A 11 3.11 3.94 8.36
N TYR A 12 4.22 3.89 7.63
CA TYR A 12 5.39 4.70 7.92
C TYR A 12 5.21 6.14 7.41
N VAL A 13 4.72 6.32 6.18
CA VAL A 13 4.54 7.66 5.58
C VAL A 13 3.28 8.34 6.13
N LEU A 14 2.14 7.64 6.12
CA LEU A 14 0.85 8.29 6.36
C LEU A 14 0.55 8.53 7.83
N ILE A 15 1.06 7.71 8.76
CA ILE A 15 0.84 7.95 10.20
C ILE A 15 1.45 9.28 10.64
N GLY A 16 2.65 9.63 10.18
CA GLY A 16 3.29 10.89 10.56
C GLY A 16 2.48 12.10 10.12
N ILE A 17 1.97 12.06 8.89
CA ILE A 17 1.13 13.13 8.33
C ILE A 17 -0.23 13.17 9.04
N ALA A 18 -0.88 12.02 9.22
CA ALA A 18 -2.15 11.92 9.92
C ALA A 18 -2.06 12.39 11.37
N ALA A 19 -0.97 12.08 12.07
CA ALA A 19 -0.68 12.57 13.42
C ALA A 19 -0.44 14.07 13.46
N GLY A 20 0.19 14.64 12.44
CA GLY A 20 0.32 16.10 12.29
C GLY A 20 -1.03 16.81 12.19
N TYR A 21 -2.03 16.22 11.52
CA TYR A 21 -3.36 16.81 11.36
C TYR A 21 -4.34 16.51 12.50
N ALA A 22 -4.42 15.24 12.94
CA ALA A 22 -5.44 14.78 13.89
C ALA A 22 -4.93 14.67 15.35
N GLY A 23 -3.63 14.83 15.58
CA GLY A 23 -3.04 14.78 16.92
C GLY A 23 -3.33 13.46 17.65
N ASN A 24 -3.82 13.53 18.89
CA ASN A 24 -4.16 12.33 19.67
C ASN A 24 -5.45 11.61 19.18
N ALA A 25 -6.21 12.17 18.23
CA ALA A 25 -7.45 11.55 17.74
C ALA A 25 -7.22 10.60 16.55
N VAL A 26 -5.98 10.45 16.07
CA VAL A 26 -5.62 9.61 14.90
C VAL A 26 -6.15 8.19 15.01
N TRP A 27 -6.11 7.60 16.21
CA TRP A 27 -6.54 6.21 16.42
C TRP A 27 -8.02 5.99 16.06
N ILE A 28 -8.87 7.01 16.18
CA ILE A 28 -10.30 6.92 15.82
C ILE A 28 -10.43 6.76 14.29
N SER A 29 -9.70 7.54 13.51
CA SER A 29 -9.69 7.44 12.04
C SER A 29 -9.19 6.07 11.57
N PHE A 30 -8.15 5.53 12.22
CA PHE A 30 -7.65 4.19 11.93
C PHE A 30 -8.65 3.09 12.30
N LEU A 31 -9.39 3.25 13.40
CA LEU A 31 -10.44 2.30 13.78
C LEU A 31 -11.55 2.24 12.73
N PHE A 32 -12.04 3.39 12.26
CA PHE A 32 -13.04 3.44 11.19
C PHE A 32 -12.50 2.84 9.88
N ALA A 33 -11.25 3.17 9.51
CA ALA A 33 -10.61 2.60 8.32
C ALA A 33 -10.47 1.08 8.43
N ALA A 34 -10.12 0.54 9.61
CA ALA A 34 -10.00 -0.88 9.86
C ALA A 34 -11.34 -1.62 9.73
N VAL A 35 -12.43 -1.04 10.26
CA VAL A 35 -13.78 -1.62 10.12
C VAL A 35 -14.21 -1.66 8.65
N LEU A 36 -14.03 -0.57 7.91
CA LEU A 36 -14.35 -0.53 6.48
C LEU A 36 -13.51 -1.54 5.69
N ALA A 37 -12.20 -1.61 5.97
CA ALA A 37 -11.31 -2.59 5.35
C ALA A 37 -11.72 -4.03 5.66
N ALA A 38 -12.17 -4.32 6.89
CA ALA A 38 -12.65 -5.65 7.27
C ALA A 38 -13.93 -6.03 6.52
N LEU A 39 -14.88 -5.10 6.38
CA LEU A 39 -16.11 -5.33 5.60
C LEU A 39 -15.79 -5.55 4.11
N THR A 40 -14.90 -4.75 3.54
CA THR A 40 -14.43 -4.95 2.17
C THR A 40 -13.70 -6.29 2.01
N GLY A 41 -12.85 -6.66 2.96
CA GLY A 41 -12.14 -7.93 2.98
C GLY A 41 -13.07 -9.15 3.06
N LEU A 42 -14.13 -9.07 3.87
CA LEU A 42 -15.18 -10.09 3.95
C LEU A 42 -15.91 -10.23 2.61
N GLY A 43 -16.29 -9.12 1.97
CA GLY A 43 -16.92 -9.15 0.65
C GLY A 43 -16.03 -9.76 -0.43
N TYR A 44 -14.73 -9.46 -0.42
CA TYR A 44 -13.76 -10.10 -1.30
C TYR A 44 -13.56 -11.59 -0.96
N ALA A 45 -13.58 -11.98 0.31
CA ALA A 45 -13.47 -13.36 0.72
C ALA A 45 -14.65 -14.21 0.20
N GLU A 46 -15.88 -13.71 0.35
CA GLU A 46 -17.08 -14.34 -0.23
C GLU A 46 -16.96 -14.43 -1.75
N LEU A 47 -16.56 -13.35 -2.42
CA LEU A 47 -16.41 -13.32 -3.87
C LEU A 47 -15.36 -14.32 -4.37
N SER A 48 -14.21 -14.41 -3.69
CA SER A 48 -13.13 -15.35 -4.01
C SER A 48 -13.53 -16.81 -3.80
N SER A 49 -14.46 -17.09 -2.89
CA SER A 49 -15.00 -18.43 -2.67
C SER A 49 -15.96 -18.87 -3.78
N ILE A 50 -16.59 -17.90 -4.46
CA ILE A 50 -17.57 -18.13 -5.53
C ILE A 50 -16.89 -18.25 -6.90
N PHE A 51 -15.93 -17.38 -7.22
CA PHE A 51 -15.24 -17.40 -8.51
C PHE A 51 -13.83 -17.99 -8.37
N LYS A 52 -13.68 -19.24 -8.82
CA LYS A 52 -12.46 -20.04 -8.75
C LYS A 52 -11.51 -19.75 -9.92
N THR A 53 -11.28 -18.47 -10.19
CA THR A 53 -10.45 -18.00 -11.31
C THR A 53 -9.20 -17.30 -10.78
N ASP A 54 -8.01 -17.67 -11.25
CA ASP A 54 -6.72 -17.07 -10.86
C ASP A 54 -6.52 -15.61 -11.34
N ALA A 55 -7.52 -15.06 -12.03
CA ALA A 55 -7.46 -13.75 -12.65
C ALA A 55 -8.27 -12.73 -11.84
N GLY A 56 -7.65 -11.59 -11.50
CA GLY A 56 -8.10 -10.62 -10.51
C GLY A 56 -9.41 -9.86 -10.81
N GLU A 57 -9.56 -8.66 -10.25
CA GLU A 57 -10.80 -7.85 -10.21
C GLU A 57 -11.53 -7.72 -11.57
N TYR A 58 -10.78 -7.77 -12.68
CA TYR A 58 -11.31 -7.81 -14.04
C TYR A 58 -12.13 -9.07 -14.36
N ASP A 59 -11.65 -10.26 -14.00
CA ASP A 59 -12.30 -11.53 -14.33
C ASP A 59 -13.47 -11.83 -13.40
N TYR A 60 -13.41 -11.36 -12.15
CA TYR A 60 -14.57 -11.33 -11.24
C TYR A 60 -15.71 -10.49 -11.83
N THR A 61 -15.39 -9.27 -12.30
CA THR A 61 -16.40 -8.38 -12.88
C THR A 61 -16.89 -8.88 -14.22
N LYS A 62 -16.04 -9.52 -15.03
CA LYS A 62 -16.44 -10.12 -16.31
C LYS A 62 -17.35 -11.34 -16.13
N SER A 63 -17.17 -12.08 -15.03
CA SER A 63 -17.99 -13.26 -14.71
C SER A 63 -19.30 -12.89 -14.00
N ALA A 64 -19.31 -11.81 -13.21
CA ALA A 64 -20.48 -11.33 -12.47
C ALA A 64 -21.32 -10.28 -13.22
N PHE A 65 -20.74 -9.53 -14.16
CA PHE A 65 -21.37 -8.40 -14.86
C PHE A 65 -21.07 -8.39 -16.37
N ASN A 66 -21.73 -7.47 -17.09
CA ASN A 66 -21.53 -7.25 -18.53
C ASN A 66 -20.10 -6.85 -18.89
N HIS A 67 -19.63 -7.29 -20.07
CA HIS A 67 -18.27 -7.05 -20.60
C HIS A 67 -17.82 -5.56 -20.55
N LYS A 68 -18.75 -4.61 -20.71
CA LYS A 68 -18.45 -3.16 -20.63
C LYS A 68 -18.07 -2.71 -19.21
N LEU A 69 -18.73 -3.25 -18.18
CA LEU A 69 -18.43 -2.91 -16.79
C LEU A 69 -17.09 -3.51 -16.35
N ALA A 70 -16.77 -4.71 -16.84
CA ALA A 70 -15.46 -5.33 -16.61
C ALA A 70 -14.31 -4.48 -17.18
N LEU A 71 -14.47 -3.91 -18.38
CA LEU A 71 -13.47 -2.99 -18.95
C LEU A 71 -13.32 -1.70 -18.13
N ILE A 72 -14.41 -1.11 -17.66
CA ILE A 72 -14.35 0.09 -16.82
C ILE A 72 -13.64 -0.20 -15.51
N ILE A 73 -13.97 -1.30 -14.84
CA ILE A 73 -13.34 -1.69 -13.58
C ILE A 73 -11.86 -2.05 -13.79
N GLY A 74 -11.52 -2.80 -14.85
CA GLY A 74 -10.13 -3.07 -15.20
C GLY A 74 -9.33 -1.79 -15.44
N LEU A 75 -9.92 -0.80 -16.11
CA LEU A 75 -9.27 0.49 -16.33
C LEU A 75 -9.10 1.26 -15.00
N LEU A 76 -10.11 1.27 -14.14
CA LEU A 76 -10.02 1.88 -12.81
C LEU A 76 -8.91 1.26 -11.96
N VAL A 77 -8.76 -0.06 -11.99
CA VAL A 77 -7.69 -0.77 -11.27
C VAL A 77 -6.30 -0.35 -11.77
N ILE A 78 -6.14 -0.14 -13.07
CA ILE A 78 -4.87 0.39 -13.61
C ILE A 78 -4.62 1.81 -13.09
N PHE A 79 -5.64 2.68 -13.12
CA PHE A 79 -5.54 4.04 -12.59
C PHE A 79 -5.22 4.07 -11.09
N THR A 80 -5.86 3.22 -10.28
CA THR A 80 -5.57 3.13 -8.84
C THR A 80 -4.16 2.60 -8.58
N GLY A 81 -3.68 1.65 -9.40
CA GLY A 81 -2.30 1.17 -9.35
C GLY A 81 -1.28 2.27 -9.64
N ILE A 82 -1.52 3.08 -10.68
CA ILE A 82 -0.68 4.24 -11.02
C ILE A 82 -0.71 5.27 -9.89
N ALA A 83 -1.90 5.62 -9.39
CA ALA A 83 -2.08 6.60 -8.32
C ALA A 83 -1.39 6.16 -7.02
N THR A 84 -1.52 4.88 -6.66
CA THR A 84 -0.87 4.29 -5.48
C THR A 84 0.64 4.32 -5.64
N SER A 85 1.16 3.89 -6.78
CA SER A 85 2.61 3.90 -7.06
C SER A 85 3.19 5.32 -6.99
N ALA A 86 2.47 6.30 -7.53
CA ALA A 86 2.86 7.70 -7.46
C ALA A 86 2.84 8.23 -6.01
N ALA A 87 1.82 7.88 -5.22
CA ALA A 87 1.74 8.24 -3.81
C ALA A 87 2.91 7.67 -3.00
N VAL A 88 3.28 6.41 -3.23
CA VAL A 88 4.45 5.77 -2.59
C VAL A 88 5.74 6.49 -2.99
N ALA A 89 5.93 6.78 -4.27
CA ALA A 89 7.12 7.49 -4.76
C ALA A 89 7.24 8.90 -4.18
N LEU A 90 6.12 9.63 -4.04
CA LEU A 90 6.09 10.94 -3.40
C LEU A 90 6.37 10.86 -1.90
N GLY A 91 5.82 9.85 -1.22
CA GLY A 91 6.11 9.57 0.19
C GLY A 91 7.59 9.31 0.43
N PHE A 92 8.22 8.49 -0.41
CA PHE A 92 9.66 8.27 -0.41
C PHE A 92 10.43 9.56 -0.69
N GLY A 93 10.01 10.35 -1.67
CA GLY A 93 10.60 11.64 -1.98
C GLY A 93 10.55 12.62 -0.79
N GLY A 94 9.49 12.57 0.02
CA GLY A 94 9.38 13.30 1.28
C GLY A 94 10.44 12.90 2.31
N TYR A 95 10.68 11.60 2.49
CA TYR A 95 11.75 11.12 3.38
C TYR A 95 13.14 11.54 2.92
N VAL A 96 13.44 11.40 1.62
CA VAL A 96 14.72 11.81 1.06
C VAL A 96 14.90 13.31 1.20
N ASN A 97 13.87 14.11 0.94
CA ASN A 97 13.92 15.56 1.12
C ASN A 97 14.23 15.93 2.58
N ALA A 98 13.64 15.24 3.55
CA ALA A 98 13.89 15.49 4.97
C ALA A 98 15.34 15.15 5.40
N LEU A 99 15.98 14.15 4.78
CA LEU A 99 17.35 13.74 5.11
C LEU A 99 18.43 14.50 4.33
N THR A 100 18.20 14.81 3.05
CA THR A 100 19.24 15.31 2.14
C THR A 100 18.88 16.62 1.43
N SER A 101 17.70 17.19 1.70
CA SER A 101 17.18 18.42 1.06
C SER A 101 17.00 18.34 -0.47
N ILE A 102 17.07 17.15 -1.06
CA ILE A 102 16.78 16.94 -2.50
C ILE A 102 15.29 17.18 -2.78
N PRO A 103 14.89 17.86 -3.87
CA PRO A 103 13.48 18.09 -4.20
C PRO A 103 12.69 16.78 -4.31
N ILE A 104 11.50 16.75 -3.68
CA ILE A 104 10.61 15.58 -3.60
C ILE A 104 10.35 14.95 -4.99
N ILE A 105 10.06 15.80 -6.00
CA ILE A 105 9.75 15.36 -7.36
C ILE A 105 10.95 14.62 -7.99
N MET A 106 12.18 15.11 -7.76
CA MET A 106 13.39 14.50 -8.31
C MET A 106 13.63 13.12 -7.69
N ALA A 107 13.48 13.01 -6.38
CA ALA A 107 13.61 11.73 -5.67
C ALA A 107 12.52 10.73 -6.07
N ALA A 108 11.28 11.20 -6.23
CA ALA A 108 10.16 10.36 -6.68
C ALA A 108 10.38 9.84 -8.11
N LEU A 109 10.80 10.69 -9.05
CA LEU A 109 11.11 10.30 -10.42
C LEU A 109 12.28 9.31 -10.50
N ALA A 110 13.33 9.54 -9.71
CA ALA A 110 14.47 8.63 -9.61
C ALA A 110 14.04 7.25 -9.11
N LEU A 111 13.19 7.19 -8.08
CA LEU A 111 12.64 5.93 -7.57
C LEU A 111 11.80 5.21 -8.63
N ILE A 112 10.89 5.92 -9.31
CA ILE A 112 10.04 5.33 -10.36
C ILE A 112 10.89 4.77 -11.50
N LEU A 113 11.91 5.52 -11.97
CA LEU A 113 12.82 5.06 -13.02
C LEU A 113 13.60 3.81 -12.59
N LEU A 114 14.12 3.81 -11.36
CA LEU A 114 14.86 2.67 -10.82
C LEU A 114 13.95 1.43 -10.72
N MET A 115 12.75 1.59 -10.15
CA MET A 115 11.78 0.49 -10.04
C MET A 115 11.31 0.01 -11.40
N SER A 116 11.15 0.90 -12.38
CA SER A 116 10.81 0.53 -13.75
C SER A 116 11.93 -0.32 -14.35
N PHE A 117 13.19 0.09 -14.18
CA PHE A 117 14.34 -0.66 -14.65
C PHE A 117 14.45 -2.05 -13.99
N VAL A 118 14.22 -2.15 -12.67
CA VAL A 118 14.17 -3.45 -11.96
C VAL A 118 13.05 -4.33 -12.48
N ASN A 119 11.87 -3.78 -12.75
CA ASN A 119 10.75 -4.52 -13.36
C ASN A 119 11.12 -5.06 -14.75
N PHE A 120 11.87 -4.30 -15.55
CA PHE A 120 12.38 -4.76 -16.84
C PHE A 120 13.40 -5.90 -16.72
N TYR A 121 14.23 -5.93 -15.68
CA TYR A 121 15.28 -6.94 -15.50
C TYR A 121 14.78 -8.29 -14.94
N GLY A 122 13.59 -8.35 -14.36
CA GLY A 122 12.89 -9.62 -14.11
C GLY A 122 12.46 -9.83 -12.64
N ILE A 123 11.16 -10.12 -12.48
CA ILE A 123 10.43 -10.14 -11.20
C ILE A 123 10.33 -11.58 -10.62
N LYS A 124 11.23 -12.50 -11.01
CA LYS A 124 11.09 -13.93 -10.66
C LYS A 124 11.34 -14.26 -9.18
N GLU A 125 12.00 -13.39 -8.41
CA GLU A 125 12.24 -13.59 -6.96
C GLU A 125 11.34 -12.73 -6.02
N SER A 126 10.41 -11.95 -6.59
CA SER A 126 9.72 -10.90 -5.83
C SER A 126 8.84 -11.41 -4.67
N SER A 127 8.32 -12.64 -4.75
CA SER A 127 7.45 -13.19 -3.70
C SER A 127 8.20 -13.52 -2.40
N MET A 128 9.40 -14.09 -2.47
CA MET A 128 10.18 -14.45 -1.27
C MET A 128 10.76 -13.21 -0.60
N LEU A 129 11.28 -12.26 -1.38
CA LEU A 129 11.77 -10.97 -0.88
C LEU A 129 10.68 -10.17 -0.17
N ASN A 130 9.47 -10.17 -0.72
CA ASN A 130 8.34 -9.46 -0.11
C ASN A 130 7.98 -10.02 1.29
N MET A 131 8.08 -11.34 1.48
CA MET A 131 7.85 -11.96 2.79
C MET A 131 8.92 -11.54 3.82
N ILE A 132 10.19 -11.51 3.39
CA ILE A 132 11.31 -11.04 4.23
C ILE A 132 11.11 -9.57 4.62
N PHE A 133 10.76 -8.71 3.66
CA PHE A 133 10.49 -7.29 3.95
C PHE A 133 9.32 -7.08 4.90
N THR A 134 8.23 -7.83 4.72
CA THR A 134 7.09 -7.76 5.63
C THR A 134 7.51 -8.09 7.07
N PHE A 135 8.39 -9.08 7.26
CA PHE A 135 8.89 -9.44 8.59
C PHE A 135 9.70 -8.29 9.21
N PHE A 136 10.59 -7.65 8.43
CA PHE A 136 11.34 -6.47 8.89
C PHE A 136 10.44 -5.27 9.18
N GLU A 137 9.40 -5.03 8.39
CA GLU A 137 8.42 -3.96 8.62
C GLU A 137 7.66 -4.16 9.93
N VAL A 138 7.20 -5.38 10.21
CA VAL A 138 6.52 -5.71 11.47
C VAL A 138 7.47 -5.57 12.65
N ALA A 139 8.72 -6.01 12.52
CA ALA A 139 9.73 -5.83 13.56
C ALA A 139 10.02 -4.35 13.85
N GLY A 140 10.15 -3.52 12.81
CA GLY A 140 10.33 -2.07 12.95
C GLY A 140 9.17 -1.40 13.69
N LEU A 141 7.92 -1.80 13.38
CA LEU A 141 6.73 -1.33 14.08
C LEU A 141 6.76 -1.69 15.57
N LEU A 142 7.13 -2.92 15.91
CA LEU A 142 7.24 -3.36 17.31
C LEU A 142 8.28 -2.54 18.08
N ILE A 143 9.39 -2.18 17.44
CA ILE A 143 10.41 -1.29 18.04
C ILE A 143 9.84 0.11 18.29
N ILE A 144 9.13 0.69 17.31
CA ILE A 144 8.48 1.99 17.47
C ILE A 144 7.49 1.97 18.63
N ILE A 145 6.67 0.93 18.75
CA ILE A 145 5.73 0.77 19.86
C ILE A 145 6.49 0.71 21.19
N PHE A 146 7.56 -0.08 21.28
CA PHE A 146 8.33 -0.24 22.50
C PHE A 146 9.03 1.07 22.95
N ILE A 147 9.58 1.83 22.01
CA ILE A 147 10.16 3.15 22.28
C ILE A 147 9.07 4.15 22.66
N GLY A 148 7.93 4.12 21.97
CA GLY A 148 6.79 5.02 22.18
C GLY A 148 6.18 4.87 23.57
N ILE A 149 6.08 3.65 24.12
CA ILE A 149 5.61 3.40 25.48
C ILE A 149 6.43 4.17 26.52
N LYS A 150 7.73 4.39 26.27
CA LYS A 150 8.63 5.13 27.17
C LYS A 150 8.42 6.64 27.16
N HIS A 151 7.67 7.18 26.19
CA HIS A 151 7.37 8.62 26.04
C HIS A 151 5.92 8.97 26.42
N ILE A 152 5.11 7.99 26.85
CA ILE A 152 3.75 8.19 27.39
C ILE A 152 3.81 8.41 28.92
N GLY A 153 4.85 9.12 29.38
CA GLY A 153 5.08 9.47 30.79
C GLY A 153 5.48 10.93 30.92
#